data_AF-A0A9R0R278-F1
#
_entry.id   AF-A0A9R0R278-F1
#
_cell.length_a   1.000
_cell.length_b   1.000
_cell.length_c   1.000
_cell.angle_alpha   90.00
_cell.angle_beta   90.00
_cell.angle_gamma   90.00
#
_symmetry.space_group_name_H-M   'P 1'
#
loop_
_entity.id
_entity.type
_entity.pdbx_description
1 polymer ?
#
loop_
_entity_poly.entity_id
_entity_poly.type
_entity_poly.pdbx_seq_one_letter_code
_entity_poly.pdbx_strand_id
1 'polypeptide(L)'
;MKMMSTRALALGAAAVLAFAAATAQAQRCGEQGSGMECPNNLCCSHQAGGKLCPNNLCCSQWGYCGLGSEFCGEGCQNGACSTDKPCGKDAGGRVCTNNYCCSKWGSCGIGPGYCGAGCQSGGCDGVFAEAIATNSTLLAE
;
A
#
# COMPACT_ATOMS: atom_id res chain seq x y z
N MET A 1 36.87 -1.01 -73.45
CA MET A 1 35.46 -0.73 -73.07
C MET A 1 35.53 -0.07 -71.70
N LYS A 2 34.89 1.04 -71.31
CA LYS A 2 34.28 2.22 -71.93
C LYS A 2 34.06 3.16 -70.73
N MET A 3 34.43 4.44 -70.81
CA MET A 3 34.06 5.43 -69.78
C MET A 3 32.53 5.56 -69.68
N MET A 4 31.99 5.82 -68.47
CA MET A 4 30.71 6.50 -68.18
C MET A 4 30.68 6.72 -66.64
N SER A 5 30.74 7.94 -66.08
CA SER A 5 29.84 9.11 -66.15
C SER A 5 28.60 9.02 -65.23
N THR A 6 28.45 10.03 -64.34
CA THR A 6 27.18 10.62 -63.82
C THR A 6 26.32 9.77 -62.85
N ARG A 7 25.72 10.22 -61.72
CA ARG A 7 25.31 11.55 -61.20
C ARG A 7 25.27 11.56 -59.65
N ALA A 8 25.47 12.74 -59.07
CA ALA A 8 25.04 13.09 -57.71
C ALA A 8 23.50 13.23 -57.64
N LEU A 9 22.88 12.78 -56.54
CA LEU A 9 21.67 13.33 -55.88
C LEU A 9 21.15 12.32 -54.85
N ALA A 10 21.42 12.55 -53.56
CA ALA A 10 20.52 12.19 -52.48
C ALA A 10 20.85 13.06 -51.26
N LEU A 11 20.13 14.17 -51.16
CA LEU A 11 19.90 14.89 -49.91
C LEU A 11 19.29 13.89 -48.92
N GLY A 12 20.08 13.44 -47.96
CA GLY A 12 19.65 12.56 -46.89
C GLY A 12 20.44 12.89 -45.65
N ALA A 13 20.36 14.13 -45.18
CA ALA A 13 20.82 14.48 -43.85
C ALA A 13 20.02 13.61 -42.87
N ALA A 14 20.69 12.60 -42.33
CA ALA A 14 20.21 11.78 -41.24
C ALA A 14 20.06 12.67 -39.99
N ALA A 15 18.96 13.43 -39.92
CA ALA A 15 18.48 13.95 -38.67
C ALA A 15 17.82 12.77 -37.94
N VAL A 16 18.66 11.98 -37.26
CA VAL A 16 18.21 11.11 -36.18
C VAL A 16 17.64 12.06 -35.13
N LEU A 17 16.37 12.42 -35.27
CA LEU A 17 15.59 13.00 -34.18
C LEU A 17 15.43 11.88 -33.17
N ALA A 18 16.47 11.72 -32.34
CA ALA A 18 16.33 11.16 -31.03
C ALA A 18 15.35 12.06 -30.29
N PHE A 19 14.05 11.78 -30.44
CA PHE A 19 13.09 12.15 -29.43
C PHE A 19 13.57 11.45 -28.18
N ALA A 20 14.32 12.20 -27.37
CA ALA A 20 14.53 11.89 -25.99
C ALA A 20 13.12 11.69 -25.42
N ALA A 21 12.70 10.44 -25.30
CA ALA A 21 11.66 10.08 -24.40
C ALA A 21 12.19 10.53 -23.05
N ALA A 22 11.79 11.73 -22.63
CA ALA A 22 11.76 12.08 -21.23
C ALA A 22 10.88 11.00 -20.62
N THR A 23 11.53 9.92 -20.17
CA THR A 23 10.91 9.00 -19.24
C THR A 23 10.56 9.89 -18.08
N ALA A 24 9.29 10.27 -18.00
CA ALA A 24 8.69 10.75 -16.78
C ALA A 24 8.81 9.57 -15.81
N GLN A 25 9.98 9.45 -15.20
CA GLN A 25 10.24 8.56 -14.09
C GLN A 25 9.46 9.19 -12.94
N ALA A 26 8.15 8.96 -12.92
CA ALA A 26 7.41 9.02 -11.68
C ALA A 26 8.10 8.01 -10.77
N GLN A 27 9.01 8.51 -9.92
CA GLN A 27 9.80 7.75 -8.97
C GLN A 27 8.84 6.98 -8.06
N ARG A 28 8.48 5.78 -8.51
CA ARG A 28 7.73 4.83 -7.71
C ARG A 28 8.62 4.39 -6.57
N CYS A 29 8.01 4.24 -5.41
CA CYS A 29 8.62 3.77 -4.20
C CYS A 29 9.03 2.30 -4.39
N GLY A 30 10.24 2.02 -4.87
CA GLY A 30 10.75 0.65 -5.07
C GLY A 30 11.64 0.42 -6.32
N GLU A 31 12.31 -0.75 -6.28
CA GLU A 31 13.28 -1.42 -7.19
C GLU A 31 14.44 -0.63 -7.82
N GLN A 32 14.32 0.67 -8.12
CA GLN A 32 15.44 1.48 -8.64
C GLN A 32 16.19 2.26 -7.54
N GLY A 33 15.74 2.12 -6.30
CA GLY A 33 16.23 2.90 -5.15
C GLY A 33 17.37 2.24 -4.39
N SER A 34 18.50 1.96 -5.05
CA SER A 34 19.77 1.84 -4.33
C SER A 34 20.21 3.25 -3.88
N GLY A 35 19.50 3.81 -2.90
CA GLY A 35 19.91 5.06 -2.21
C GLY A 35 19.28 6.38 -2.67
N MET A 36 18.11 6.39 -3.33
CA MET A 36 17.36 7.64 -3.52
C MET A 36 16.27 7.78 -2.45
N GLU A 37 16.44 8.77 -1.58
CA GLU A 37 15.49 9.15 -0.53
C GLU A 37 14.18 9.61 -1.17
N CYS A 38 13.08 8.97 -0.80
CA CYS A 38 11.76 9.50 -1.10
C CYS A 38 11.62 10.91 -0.49
N PRO A 39 11.06 11.89 -1.22
CA PRO A 39 10.87 13.22 -0.65
C PRO A 39 10.06 13.09 0.64
N ASN A 40 10.65 13.54 1.75
CA ASN A 40 10.05 13.59 3.08
C ASN A 40 9.72 12.23 3.73
N ASN A 41 10.41 11.13 3.37
CA ASN A 41 10.23 9.82 4.02
C ASN A 41 8.78 9.26 3.92
N LEU A 42 8.02 9.66 2.91
CA LEU A 42 6.58 9.40 2.78
C LEU A 42 6.23 8.22 1.86
N CYS A 43 7.21 7.39 1.55
CA CYS A 43 7.03 6.14 0.82
C CYS A 43 6.51 5.03 1.74
N CYS A 44 5.56 4.29 1.21
CA CYS A 44 4.94 3.10 1.78
C CYS A 44 4.71 2.08 0.65
N SER A 45 4.52 0.81 0.98
CA SER A 45 4.06 -0.29 0.11
C SER A 45 4.81 -1.58 0.44
N HIS A 46 4.32 -2.71 -0.09
CA HIS A 46 5.09 -3.95 -0.13
C HIS A 46 6.43 -3.79 -0.86
N GLN A 47 6.45 -2.98 -1.93
CA GLN A 47 7.64 -2.66 -2.72
C GLN A 47 8.65 -1.80 -1.95
N ALA A 48 8.19 -1.05 -0.94
CA ALA A 48 9.02 -0.31 0.01
C ALA A 48 9.33 -1.12 1.29
N GLY A 49 9.49 -2.44 1.16
CA GLY A 49 9.81 -3.33 2.29
C GLY A 49 8.68 -3.46 3.32
N GLY A 50 7.42 -3.25 2.91
CA GLY A 50 6.27 -3.29 3.80
C GLY A 50 6.14 -2.07 4.71
N LYS A 51 6.81 -0.96 4.39
CA LYS A 51 6.78 0.26 5.20
C LYS A 51 5.36 0.80 5.33
N LEU A 52 4.96 1.06 6.57
CA LEU A 52 3.70 1.69 6.93
C LEU A 52 3.83 3.21 6.93
N CYS A 53 2.73 3.88 6.66
CA CYS A 53 2.64 5.31 6.81
C CYS A 53 2.56 5.75 8.27
N PRO A 54 3.16 6.89 8.65
CA PRO A 54 3.01 7.44 9.99
C PRO A 54 1.55 7.87 10.25
N ASN A 55 1.16 7.96 11.52
CA ASN A 55 -0.14 8.48 11.97
C ASN A 55 -1.35 7.81 11.31
N ASN A 56 -1.23 6.53 10.94
CA ASN A 56 -2.28 5.74 10.26
C ASN A 56 -2.78 6.34 8.93
N LEU A 57 -1.98 7.19 8.29
CA LEU A 57 -2.26 7.65 6.93
C LEU A 57 -2.40 6.45 5.99
N CYS A 58 -3.19 6.63 4.94
CA CYS A 58 -3.41 5.61 3.94
C CYS A 58 -2.23 5.52 2.99
N CYS A 59 -1.80 4.31 2.71
CA CYS A 59 -0.86 4.05 1.63
C CYS A 59 -1.61 3.84 0.32
N SER A 60 -1.52 4.81 -0.59
CA SER A 60 -2.19 4.72 -1.89
C SER A 60 -1.71 3.54 -2.73
N GLN A 61 -2.45 3.20 -3.78
CA GLN A 61 -2.02 2.18 -4.75
C GLN A 61 -0.66 2.48 -5.41
N TRP A 62 -0.20 3.73 -5.33
CA TRP A 62 1.06 4.19 -5.90
C TRP A 62 2.22 4.24 -4.89
N GLY A 63 1.98 3.90 -3.63
CA GLY A 63 3.01 3.83 -2.58
C GLY A 63 3.28 5.14 -1.85
N TYR A 64 2.31 6.06 -1.84
CA TYR A 64 2.43 7.35 -1.15
C TYR A 64 1.48 7.43 0.04
N CYS A 65 1.92 8.05 1.14
CA CYS A 65 1.06 8.27 2.29
C CYS A 65 0.21 9.54 2.15
N GLY A 66 -1.05 9.45 2.54
CA GLY A 66 -1.94 10.61 2.60
C GLY A 66 -3.34 10.25 3.11
N LEU A 67 -4.27 11.20 2.95
CA LEU A 67 -5.70 11.06 3.25
C LEU A 67 -6.50 11.48 2.03
N GLY A 68 -7.79 11.12 2.02
CA GLY A 68 -8.68 11.37 0.89
C GLY A 68 -8.85 10.12 0.01
N SER A 69 -9.80 10.18 -0.92
CA SER A 69 -10.15 9.08 -1.81
C SER A 69 -8.95 8.55 -2.60
N GLU A 70 -8.03 9.42 -2.96
CA GLU A 70 -6.85 9.13 -3.78
C GLU A 70 -5.82 8.26 -3.04
N PHE A 71 -5.89 8.25 -1.71
CA PHE A 71 -4.98 7.50 -0.85
C PHE A 71 -5.68 6.33 -0.15
N CYS A 72 -6.88 6.57 0.37
CA CYS A 72 -7.62 5.63 1.20
C CYS A 72 -8.62 4.77 0.42
N GLY A 73 -8.95 5.16 -0.82
CA GLY A 73 -9.97 4.50 -1.63
C GLY A 73 -9.50 3.19 -2.26
N GLU A 74 -9.88 3.00 -3.52
CA GLU A 74 -9.52 1.80 -4.27
C GLU A 74 -7.99 1.64 -4.35
N GLY A 75 -7.52 0.39 -4.20
CA GLY A 75 -6.11 0.08 -4.25
C GLY A 75 -5.28 0.55 -3.04
N CYS A 76 -5.90 1.10 -2.00
CA CYS A 76 -5.22 1.38 -0.73
C CYS A 76 -4.56 0.11 -0.16
N GLN A 77 -3.28 0.21 0.18
CA GLN A 77 -2.43 -0.93 0.56
C GLN A 77 -2.48 -1.20 2.06
N ASN A 78 -2.36 -0.15 2.88
CA ASN A 78 -2.38 -0.18 4.36
C ASN A 78 -2.80 1.19 4.92
N GLY A 79 -2.91 1.31 6.24
CA GLY A 79 -3.41 2.51 6.93
C GLY A 79 -4.93 2.51 7.05
N ALA A 80 -5.53 3.69 7.19
CA ALA A 80 -6.97 3.89 7.32
C ALA A 80 -7.74 3.78 5.98
N CYS A 81 -7.50 2.70 5.23
CA CYS A 81 -8.20 2.45 3.96
C CYS A 81 -9.73 2.45 4.18
N SER A 82 -10.46 3.10 3.29
CA SER A 82 -11.93 3.09 3.30
C SER A 82 -12.53 1.83 2.67
N THR A 83 -11.69 1.02 2.01
CA THR A 83 -12.08 -0.28 1.48
C THR A 83 -11.98 -1.36 2.55
N ASP A 84 -13.11 -1.97 2.89
CA ASP A 84 -13.14 -3.10 3.80
C ASP A 84 -12.58 -4.35 3.12
N LYS A 85 -11.42 -4.81 3.62
CA LYS A 85 -10.84 -6.09 3.23
C LYS A 85 -11.08 -7.11 4.34
N PRO A 86 -11.77 -8.23 4.09
CA PRO A 86 -12.02 -9.26 5.09
C PRO A 86 -10.76 -9.79 5.76
N CYS A 87 -10.85 -10.23 7.00
CA CYS A 87 -9.77 -10.79 7.79
C CYS A 87 -10.21 -12.04 8.56
N GLY A 88 -9.25 -12.76 9.16
CA GLY A 88 -9.52 -13.87 10.05
C GLY A 88 -9.80 -15.19 9.31
N LYS A 89 -10.38 -16.15 10.04
CA LYS A 89 -10.55 -17.54 9.59
C LYS A 89 -11.30 -17.67 8.26
N ASP A 90 -12.34 -16.86 8.07
CA ASP A 90 -13.20 -16.90 6.89
C ASP A 90 -12.55 -16.19 5.69
N ALA A 91 -11.44 -15.47 5.91
CA ALA A 91 -10.61 -14.84 4.90
C ALA A 91 -9.24 -15.53 4.76
N GLY A 92 -9.18 -16.86 4.99
CA GLY A 92 -7.95 -17.65 4.85
C GLY A 92 -6.87 -17.29 5.87
N GLY A 93 -7.25 -16.77 7.04
CA GLY A 93 -6.31 -16.34 8.09
C GLY A 93 -5.64 -15.00 7.82
N ARG A 94 -6.15 -14.19 6.87
CA ARG A 94 -5.61 -12.85 6.60
C ARG A 94 -5.62 -11.99 7.86
N VAL A 95 -4.47 -11.39 8.18
CA VAL A 95 -4.34 -10.40 9.26
C VAL A 95 -4.54 -8.99 8.74
N CYS A 96 -4.92 -8.08 9.65
CA CYS A 96 -5.08 -6.67 9.33
C CYS A 96 -3.74 -5.92 9.30
N THR A 97 -3.67 -4.88 8.48
CA THR A 97 -2.53 -3.95 8.45
C THR A 97 -2.50 -3.07 9.68
N ASN A 98 -1.37 -2.38 9.94
CA ASN A 98 -1.22 -1.43 11.05
C ASN A 98 -1.54 -2.01 12.43
N ASN A 99 -1.43 -3.34 12.57
CA ASN A 99 -1.81 -4.07 13.77
C ASN A 99 -3.27 -3.80 14.22
N TYR A 100 -4.15 -3.40 13.29
CA TYR A 100 -5.57 -3.31 13.57
C TYR A 100 -6.12 -4.67 13.98
N CYS A 101 -7.17 -4.65 14.78
CA CYS A 101 -7.79 -5.84 15.30
C CYS A 101 -8.69 -6.44 14.23
N CYS A 102 -8.56 -7.75 14.03
CA CYS A 102 -9.52 -8.49 13.25
C CYS A 102 -10.68 -8.90 14.18
N SER A 103 -11.85 -8.32 13.99
CA SER A 103 -13.04 -8.61 14.81
C SER A 103 -13.48 -10.07 14.67
N LYS A 104 -14.35 -10.53 15.57
CA LYS A 104 -14.99 -11.85 15.45
C LYS A 104 -15.77 -12.07 14.15
N TRP A 105 -16.10 -10.98 13.44
CA TRP A 105 -16.84 -10.96 12.19
C TRP A 105 -15.95 -10.86 10.94
N GLY A 106 -14.63 -10.83 11.12
CA GLY A 106 -13.69 -10.79 10.00
C GLY A 106 -13.56 -9.40 9.35
N SER A 107 -13.72 -8.33 10.14
CA SER A 107 -13.47 -6.95 9.70
C SER A 107 -12.31 -6.35 10.49
N CYS A 108 -11.50 -5.51 9.84
CA CYS A 108 -10.37 -4.83 10.45
C CYS A 108 -10.79 -3.50 11.07
N GLY A 109 -10.32 -3.20 12.29
CA GLY A 109 -10.59 -1.91 12.93
C GLY A 109 -9.94 -1.73 14.29
N ILE A 110 -10.32 -0.66 14.98
CA ILE A 110 -9.90 -0.35 16.36
C ILE A 110 -11.15 -0.20 17.23
N GLY A 111 -11.00 -0.52 18.52
CA GLY A 111 -12.01 -0.32 19.54
C GLY A 111 -12.67 -1.63 19.99
N PRO A 112 -13.55 -1.57 21.00
CA PRO A 112 -14.03 -2.78 21.68
C PRO A 112 -14.72 -3.80 20.76
N GLY A 113 -15.40 -3.34 19.70
CA GLY A 113 -16.06 -4.23 18.73
C GLY A 113 -15.09 -5.01 17.82
N TYR A 114 -13.83 -4.57 17.72
CA TYR A 114 -12.79 -5.21 16.92
C TYR A 114 -11.74 -5.90 17.79
N CYS A 115 -11.28 -5.21 18.84
CA CYS A 115 -10.17 -5.62 19.70
C CYS A 115 -10.59 -6.38 20.96
N GLY A 116 -11.89 -6.41 21.29
CA GLY A 116 -12.42 -7.07 22.48
C GLY A 116 -12.64 -8.58 22.29
N ALA A 117 -13.67 -9.11 22.95
CA ALA A 117 -13.97 -10.54 22.92
C ALA A 117 -14.15 -11.08 21.49
N GLY A 118 -13.41 -12.15 21.19
CA GLY A 118 -13.43 -12.79 19.87
C GLY A 118 -12.57 -12.08 18.83
N CYS A 119 -11.69 -11.15 19.21
CA CYS A 119 -10.64 -10.66 18.34
C CYS A 119 -9.76 -11.83 17.84
N GLN A 120 -9.62 -11.95 16.52
CA GLN A 120 -8.96 -13.08 15.86
C GLN A 120 -7.45 -12.88 15.68
N SER A 121 -7.00 -11.62 15.51
CA SER A 121 -5.58 -11.26 15.31
C SER A 121 -5.37 -9.75 15.44
N GLY A 122 -4.11 -9.31 15.50
CA GLY A 122 -3.72 -7.91 15.60
C GLY A 122 -3.53 -7.46 17.06
N GLY A 123 -3.79 -6.18 17.34
CA GLY A 123 -3.73 -5.59 18.67
C GLY A 123 -4.90 -5.95 19.58
N CYS A 124 -5.25 -7.24 19.67
CA CYS A 124 -6.32 -7.70 20.54
C CYS A 124 -6.04 -7.33 22.01
N ASP A 125 -7.03 -6.77 22.69
CA ASP A 125 -6.90 -6.35 24.07
C ASP A 125 -6.97 -7.57 25.00
N GLY A 126 -5.83 -8.01 25.52
CA GLY A 126 -5.78 -9.03 26.58
C GLY A 126 -6.52 -8.60 27.86
N VAL A 127 -6.68 -7.28 28.06
CA VAL A 127 -7.32 -6.69 29.25
C VAL A 127 -8.85 -6.75 29.25
N PHE A 128 -9.51 -6.85 28.09
CA PHE A 128 -10.97 -7.00 28.02
C PHE A 128 -11.43 -8.46 28.04
N ALA A 129 -10.52 -9.41 27.82
CA ALA A 129 -10.82 -10.84 28.01
C ALA A 129 -11.10 -11.17 29.49
N GLU A 130 -10.36 -10.54 30.42
CA GLU A 130 -10.54 -10.73 31.87
C GLU A 130 -11.70 -9.90 32.44
N ALA A 131 -11.96 -8.70 31.91
CA ALA A 131 -13.07 -7.86 32.38
C ALA A 131 -14.46 -8.48 32.15
N ILE A 132 -14.63 -9.26 31.07
CA ILE A 132 -15.87 -10.01 30.80
C ILE A 132 -16.00 -11.21 31.73
N ALA A 133 -14.90 -11.89 32.07
CA ALA A 133 -14.92 -13.00 33.03
C ALA A 133 -15.34 -12.53 34.44
N THR A 134 -14.91 -11.34 34.87
CA THR A 134 -15.31 -10.80 36.18
C THR A 134 -16.77 -10.33 36.23
N ASN A 135 -17.33 -9.78 35.15
CA ASN A 135 -18.69 -9.23 35.16
C ASN A 135 -19.79 -10.29 34.92
N SER A 136 -19.45 -11.50 34.49
CA SER A 136 -20.38 -12.63 34.43
C SER A 136 -20.66 -13.28 35.80
N THR A 137 -19.90 -12.96 36.85
CA THR A 137 -20.13 -13.48 38.21
C THR A 137 -21.10 -12.63 39.05
N LEU A 138 -21.49 -11.44 38.57
CA LEU A 138 -22.37 -10.50 39.29
C LEU A 138 -23.86 -10.59 38.88
N LEU A 139 -24.23 -11.53 38.00
CA LEU A 139 -25.62 -11.84 37.62
C LEU A 139 -26.05 -13.25 38.07
N ALA A 140 -25.29 -13.87 38.97
CA ALA A 140 -25.58 -15.19 39.54
C ALA A 140 -25.72 -15.11 41.07
N GLU A 141 -26.57 -14.20 41.54
CA GLU A 141 -27.26 -14.27 42.85
C GLU A 141 -28.71 -13.84 42.69
#